data_AF-J1JR02-F1
#
_entry.id   AF-J1JR02-F1
#
_cell.length_a   1.000
_cell.length_b   1.000
_cell.length_c   1.000
_cell.angle_alpha   90.00
_cell.angle_beta   90.00
_cell.angle_gamma   90.00
#
_symmetry.space_group_name_H-M   'P 1'
#
loop_
_entity.id
_entity.type
_entity.pdbx_description
1 polymer ?
#
loop_
_entity_poly.entity_id
_entity_poly.type
_entity_poly.pdbx_seq_one_letter_code
_entity_poly.pdbx_strand_id
1 'polypeptide(L)'
;MATAKNSERASIILTKLKILEKYLNDENLFEIVINRPGEVIVGDPNGWQTHILKELTYSELEGIVKVVAAYTTQKISVENPVLSATLPNNERIQIVMPSLQQIRSV
;
A
#
# COMPACT_ATOMS: atom_id res chain seq x y z
N MET A 1 -2.74 14.17 -24.69
CA MET A 1 -2.27 12.80 -24.99
C MET A 1 -1.64 12.13 -23.76
N ALA A 2 -2.30 12.15 -22.60
CA ALA A 2 -1.84 11.48 -21.37
C ALA A 2 -2.72 10.28 -20.96
N THR A 3 -3.64 9.87 -21.84
CA THR A 3 -4.81 9.05 -21.44
C THR A 3 -4.56 7.55 -21.49
N ALA A 4 -3.89 7.01 -22.51
CA ALA A 4 -3.69 5.56 -22.65
C ALA A 4 -2.59 4.99 -21.74
N LYS A 5 -1.47 5.71 -21.60
CA LYS A 5 -0.34 5.26 -20.77
C LYS A 5 -0.66 5.33 -19.27
N ASN A 6 -1.52 6.29 -18.89
CA ASN A 6 -1.98 6.41 -17.50
C ASN A 6 -3.03 5.33 -17.17
N SER A 7 -3.91 4.98 -18.11
CA SER A 7 -4.90 3.92 -17.92
C SER A 7 -4.26 2.53 -17.80
N GLU A 8 -3.19 2.25 -18.56
CA GLU A 8 -2.45 0.99 -18.45
C GLU A 8 -1.77 0.86 -17.07
N ARG A 9 -1.07 1.91 -16.62
CA ARG A 9 -0.43 1.93 -15.30
C ARG A 9 -1.46 1.82 -14.17
N ALA A 10 -2.61 2.48 -14.32
CA ALA A 10 -3.73 2.36 -13.38
C ALA A 10 -4.27 0.92 -13.30
N SER A 11 -4.38 0.21 -14.43
CA SER A 11 -4.83 -1.19 -14.44
C SER A 11 -3.86 -2.12 -13.69
N ILE A 12 -2.54 -1.91 -13.84
CA ILE A 12 -1.52 -2.72 -13.17
C ILE A 12 -1.61 -2.56 -11.64
N ILE A 13 -1.71 -1.31 -11.15
CA ILE A 13 -1.84 -1.06 -9.71
C ILE A 13 -3.16 -1.58 -9.15
N LEU A 14 -4.28 -1.37 -9.85
CA LEU A 14 -5.58 -1.90 -9.42
C LEU A 14 -5.57 -3.43 -9.36
N THR A 15 -4.95 -4.09 -10.35
CA THR A 15 -4.78 -5.55 -10.33
C THR A 15 -3.94 -6.01 -9.13
N LYS A 16 -2.87 -5.27 -8.81
CA LYS A 16 -2.00 -5.58 -7.68
C LYS A 16 -2.70 -5.38 -6.33
N LEU A 17 -3.59 -4.38 -6.24
CA LEU A 17 -4.35 -4.06 -5.04
C LEU A 17 -5.58 -4.96 -4.81
N LYS A 18 -5.90 -5.89 -5.72
CA LYS A 18 -7.05 -6.80 -5.57
C LYS A 18 -7.05 -7.59 -4.26
N ILE A 19 -5.87 -7.92 -3.73
CA ILE A 19 -5.74 -8.59 -2.42
C ILE A 19 -6.32 -7.75 -1.27
N LEU A 20 -6.37 -6.42 -1.41
CA LEU A 20 -6.94 -5.49 -0.45
C LEU A 20 -8.34 -4.98 -0.84
N GLU A 21 -8.91 -5.45 -1.95
CA GLU A 21 -10.18 -4.95 -2.52
C GLU A 21 -11.33 -4.97 -1.52
N LYS A 22 -11.43 -6.05 -0.72
CA LYS A 22 -12.42 -6.16 0.35
C LYS A 22 -12.38 -4.98 1.31
N TYR A 23 -11.19 -4.50 1.66
CA TYR A 23 -11.01 -3.40 2.61
C TYR A 23 -11.11 -2.04 1.92
N LEU A 24 -10.56 -1.91 0.71
CA LEU A 24 -10.63 -0.66 -0.06
C LEU A 24 -12.05 -0.27 -0.47
N ASN A 25 -12.93 -1.26 -0.66
CA ASN A 25 -14.33 -1.02 -1.02
C ASN A 25 -15.28 -0.90 0.19
N ASP A 26 -14.78 -1.01 1.42
CA ASP A 26 -15.61 -0.85 2.61
C ASP A 26 -15.66 0.63 3.03
N GLU A 27 -16.79 1.28 2.72
CA GLU A 27 -17.01 2.70 3.01
C GLU A 27 -17.04 3.03 4.51
N ASN A 28 -17.13 2.03 5.39
CA ASN A 28 -17.09 2.23 6.84
C ASN A 28 -15.66 2.27 7.39
N LEU A 29 -14.65 1.89 6.59
CA LEU A 29 -13.26 1.90 7.01
C LEU A 29 -12.62 3.29 6.79
N PHE A 30 -11.90 3.73 7.80
CA PHE A 30 -11.16 4.99 7.78
C PHE A 30 -9.69 4.78 7.41
N GLU A 31 -9.09 3.69 7.92
CA GLU A 31 -7.69 3.36 7.68
C GLU A 31 -7.48 1.88 7.45
N ILE A 32 -6.51 1.57 6.60
CA ILE A 32 -5.98 0.22 6.36
C ILE A 32 -4.47 0.29 6.62
N VAL A 33 -4.00 -0.51 7.58
CA VAL A 33 -2.62 -0.50 8.04
C VAL A 33 -2.03 -1.90 7.92
N ILE A 34 -0.82 -2.00 7.36
CA ILE A 34 -0.08 -3.25 7.22
C ILE A 34 1.31 -3.05 7.81
N ASN A 35 1.54 -3.60 9.00
CA ASN A 35 2.82 -3.48 9.69
C ASN A 35 3.72 -4.71 9.50
N ARG A 36 3.13 -5.85 9.12
CA ARG A 36 3.85 -7.11 8.91
C ARG A 36 3.17 -7.96 7.83
N PRO A 37 3.90 -8.85 7.15
CA PRO A 37 3.30 -9.82 6.24
C PRO A 37 2.24 -10.68 6.93
N GLY A 38 1.16 -11.00 6.21
CA GLY A 38 0.10 -11.87 6.70
C GLY A 38 -0.98 -11.19 7.54
N GLU A 39 -0.90 -9.87 7.77
CA GLU A 39 -1.77 -9.13 8.67
C GLU A 39 -2.27 -7.83 8.03
N VAL A 40 -3.55 -7.53 8.22
CA VAL A 40 -4.16 -6.23 7.91
C VAL A 40 -4.86 -5.73 9.15
N ILE A 41 -4.60 -4.49 9.52
CA ILE A 41 -5.27 -3.78 10.61
C ILE A 41 -6.19 -2.74 9.97
N VAL A 42 -7.45 -2.70 10.38
CA VAL A 42 -8.44 -1.74 9.87
C VAL A 42 -8.99 -0.90 11.01
N GLY A 43 -9.23 0.38 10.73
CA GLY A 43 -9.88 1.31 11.66
C GLY A 43 -11.28 1.66 11.17
N ASP A 44 -12.28 1.49 12.02
CA ASP A 44 -13.69 1.83 11.76
C ASP A 44 -14.28 2.62 12.97
N PRO A 45 -15.56 3.03 12.96
CA PRO A 45 -16.19 3.69 14.11
C PRO A 45 -16.16 2.88 15.43
N ASN A 46 -15.95 1.57 15.36
CA ASN A 46 -15.89 0.66 16.51
C ASN A 46 -14.45 0.45 17.02
N GLY A 47 -13.46 1.03 16.34
CA GLY A 47 -12.06 1.00 16.73
C GLY A 47 -11.19 0.20 15.77
N TRP A 48 -10.09 -0.34 16.29
CA TRP A 48 -9.08 -1.06 15.51
C TRP A 48 -9.32 -2.56 15.54
N GLN A 49 -9.32 -3.19 14.37
CA GLN A 49 -9.49 -4.63 14.20
C GLN A 49 -8.34 -5.21 13.38
N THR A 50 -7.86 -6.39 13.78
CA THR A 50 -6.78 -7.09 13.08
C THR A 50 -7.33 -8.32 12.36
N HIS A 51 -7.01 -8.46 11.09
CA HIS A 51 -7.39 -9.56 10.23
C HIS A 51 -6.14 -10.28 9.70
N ILE A 52 -6.20 -11.61 9.71
CA ILE A 52 -5.16 -12.44 9.10
C ILE A 52 -5.44 -12.56 7.61
N LEU A 53 -4.43 -12.23 6.80
CA LEU A 53 -4.46 -12.30 5.33
C LEU A 53 -3.15 -12.90 4.84
N LYS A 54 -3.04 -14.24 4.87
CA LYS A 54 -1.78 -14.97 4.66
C LYS A 54 -1.19 -14.76 3.26
N GLU A 55 -2.04 -14.41 2.30
CA GLU A 55 -1.66 -14.09 0.92
C GLU A 55 -0.79 -12.82 0.85
N LEU A 56 -0.86 -11.96 1.87
CA LEU A 56 -0.10 -10.71 1.98
C LEU A 56 1.34 -10.98 2.42
N THR A 57 2.06 -11.77 1.63
CA THR A 57 3.45 -12.12 1.89
C THR A 57 4.38 -10.91 1.71
N TYR A 58 5.61 -11.01 2.21
CA TYR A 58 6.62 -9.96 1.99
C TYR A 58 6.86 -9.67 0.50
N SER A 59 6.89 -10.72 -0.33
CA SER A 59 7.06 -10.57 -1.78
C SER A 59 5.88 -9.84 -2.42
N GLU A 60 4.66 -10.07 -1.93
CA GLU A 60 3.46 -9.39 -2.41
C GLU A 60 3.49 -7.91 -2.04
N LEU A 61 3.84 -7.60 -0.79
CA LEU A 61 4.03 -6.22 -0.30
C LEU A 61 5.10 -5.49 -1.10
N GLU A 62 6.25 -6.11 -1.33
CA GLU A 62 7.31 -5.52 -2.16
C GLU A 62 6.81 -5.24 -3.59
N GLY A 63 6.00 -6.14 -4.15
CA GLY A 63 5.36 -5.96 -5.44
C GLY A 63 4.40 -4.76 -5.46
N ILE A 64 3.58 -4.57 -4.42
CA ILE A 64 2.70 -3.40 -4.27
C ILE A 64 3.53 -2.13 -4.25
N VAL A 65 4.58 -2.08 -3.42
CA VAL A 65 5.48 -0.92 -3.29
C VAL A 65 6.09 -0.53 -4.65
N LYS A 66 6.62 -1.52 -5.39
CA LYS A 66 7.21 -1.30 -6.72
C LYS A 66 6.21 -0.72 -7.72
N VAL A 67 4.98 -1.23 -7.73
CA VAL A 67 3.92 -0.77 -8.63
C VAL A 67 3.43 0.64 -8.25
N VAL A 68 3.29 0.94 -6.96
CA VAL A 68 2.93 2.29 -6.47
C VAL A 68 3.99 3.32 -6.84
N ALA A 69 5.28 2.99 -6.64
CA ALA A 69 6.40 3.84 -7.02
C ALA A 69 6.41 4.11 -8.55
N ALA A 70 6.21 3.07 -9.35
CA ALA A 70 6.15 3.19 -10.81
C ALA A 70 4.94 4.01 -11.30
N TYR A 71 3.77 3.83 -10.67
CA TYR A 71 2.56 4.58 -10.98
C TYR A 71 2.74 6.08 -10.71
N THR A 72 3.28 6.41 -9.54
CA THR A 72 3.48 7.80 -9.10
C THR A 72 4.77 8.44 -9.60
N THR A 73 5.60 7.69 -10.34
CA THR A 73 6.93 8.15 -10.81
C THR A 73 7.82 8.61 -9.64
N GLN A 74 7.65 7.97 -8.48
CA GLN A 74 8.45 8.20 -7.28
C GLN A 74 9.49 7.09 -7.10
N LYS A 75 10.50 7.36 -6.27
CA LYS A 75 11.50 6.37 -5.87
C LYS A 75 11.35 6.07 -4.39
N ILE A 76 11.53 4.81 -4.03
CA ILE A 76 11.63 4.35 -2.65
C ILE A 76 12.84 3.43 -2.54
N SER A 77 13.67 3.67 -1.54
CA SER A 77 14.90 2.91 -1.29
C SER A 77 15.27 2.99 0.18
N VAL A 78 16.34 2.30 0.58
CA VAL A 78 16.83 2.38 1.96
C VAL A 78 17.30 3.80 2.32
N GLU A 79 17.80 4.55 1.34
CA GLU A 79 18.21 5.95 1.46
C GLU A 79 17.03 6.92 1.42
N ASN A 80 15.93 6.54 0.77
CA ASN A 80 14.68 7.31 0.68
C ASN A 80 13.49 6.42 1.08
N PRO A 81 13.32 6.13 2.39
CA PRO A 81 12.47 5.05 2.86
C PRO A 81 10.98 5.37 2.87
N VAL A 82 10.59 6.62 2.63
CA VAL A 82 9.19 7.08 2.71
C VAL A 82 8.67 7.39 1.32
N LEU A 83 7.49 6.86 1.01
CA LEU A 83 6.73 7.20 -0.20
C LEU A 83 5.30 7.59 0.21
N SER A 84 4.88 8.78 -0.22
CA SER A 84 3.51 9.26 -0.05
C SER A 84 2.87 9.49 -1.42
N ALA A 85 1.66 8.97 -1.63
CA ALA A 85 1.02 8.96 -2.93
C ALA A 85 -0.51 8.95 -2.85
N THR A 86 -1.15 9.23 -3.98
CA THR A 86 -2.58 9.02 -4.20
C THR A 86 -2.76 7.88 -5.20
N LEU A 87 -3.61 6.91 -4.86
CA LEU A 87 -3.98 5.77 -5.69
C LEU A 87 -5.00 6.18 -6.77
N PRO A 88 -5.25 5.34 -7.80
CA PRO A 88 -6.13 5.71 -8.92
C PRO A 88 -7.56 6.09 -8.53
N ASN A 89 -8.08 5.56 -7.43
CA ASN A 89 -9.44 5.85 -6.97
C ASN A 89 -9.47 6.93 -5.86
N ASN A 90 -8.40 7.74 -5.76
CA ASN A 90 -8.21 8.84 -4.81
C ASN A 90 -7.90 8.47 -3.36
N GLU A 91 -7.67 7.20 -3.04
CA GLU A 91 -7.16 6.81 -1.72
C GLU A 91 -5.74 7.32 -1.53
N ARG A 92 -5.40 7.71 -0.30
CA ARG A 92 -4.03 8.11 0.06
C ARG A 92 -3.28 6.90 0.58
N ILE A 93 -2.02 6.76 0.17
CA ILE A 93 -1.13 5.69 0.63
C ILE A 93 0.18 6.29 1.14
N GLN A 94 0.64 5.75 2.27
CA GLN A 94 1.96 6.03 2.84
C GLN A 94 2.69 4.72 3.08
N ILE A 95 3.90 4.61 2.53
CA ILE A 95 4.76 3.44 2.65
C ILE A 95 6.04 3.86 3.35
N VAL A 96 6.47 3.07 4.33
CA VAL A 96 7.75 3.20 5.01
C VAL A 96 8.52 1.90 4.87
N MET A 97 9.65 1.93 4.17
CA MET A 97 10.60 0.82 4.16
C MET A 97 11.55 0.91 5.36
N PRO A 98 12.03 -0.23 5.90
CA PRO A 98 13.06 -0.22 6.92
C PRO A 98 14.29 0.54 6.42
N SER A 99 14.65 1.62 7.12
CA SER A 99 15.87 2.38 6.85
C SER A 99 17.01 1.90 7.75
N LEU A 100 18.26 2.08 7.32
CA LEU A 100 19.45 1.76 8.14
C LEU A 100 19.47 2.55 9.46
N GLN A 101 18.80 3.70 9.53
CA GLN A 101 18.73 4.53 10.72
C GLN A 101 17.65 4.07 11.72
N GLN A 102 16.64 3.32 11.27
CA GLN A 102 15.56 2.79 12.13
C GLN A 102 15.88 1.45 12.79
N ILE A 103 17.05 0.83 12.54
CA ILE A 103 17.50 -0.39 13.27
C ILE A 103 18.03 -0.03 14.69
N ARG A 104 17.42 0.97 15.35
CA ARG A 104 17.71 1.32 16.75
C ARG A 104 16.46 1.84 17.45
N SER A 105 15.75 0.92 18.10
CA SER A 105 14.83 1.07 19.25
C SER A 105 13.85 -0.12 19.18
N VAL A 106 13.80 -1.09 20.09
CA VAL A 106 14.02 -1.16 21.54
C VAL A 106 14.59 -2.53 21.92
#